data_AF-A0A074J7V6-F1
#
_entry.id   AF-A0A074J7V6-F1
#
_cell.length_a   1.000
_cell.length_b   1.000
_cell.length_c   1.000
_cell.angle_alpha   90.00
_cell.angle_beta   90.00
_cell.angle_gamma   90.00
#
_symmetry.space_group_name_H-M   'P 1'
#
loop_
_entity.id
_entity.type
_entity.pdbx_description
1 polymer ?
#
loop_
_entity_poly.entity_id
_entity_poly.type
_entity_poly.pdbx_seq_one_letter_code
_entity_poly.pdbx_strand_id
1 'polypeptide(L)'
;MNKLRYLCAHHKIASLGFILAVVLALFFGGKFVTRAIYWSDPAHRHQSPEPWMTPGYIAKSWHLRIEEVDAILGIENGPELVGSGRPTLDRIAKVTGQPVEELLRKLSLGLPRAIADQEADTPK
;
A
#
# COMPACT_ATOMS: atom_id res chain seq x y z
N MET A 1 -12.28 -48.55 1.51
CA MET A 1 -11.61 -47.32 1.04
C MET A 1 -11.29 -47.40 -0.47
N ASN A 2 -12.29 -47.24 -1.36
CA ASN A 2 -12.03 -47.07 -2.82
C ASN A 2 -13.24 -46.56 -3.63
N LYS A 3 -14.31 -46.04 -2.99
CA LYS A 3 -15.50 -45.53 -3.70
C LYS A 3 -15.22 -44.21 -4.44
N LEU A 4 -14.34 -43.37 -3.90
CA LEU A 4 -13.81 -42.16 -4.56
C LEU A 4 -13.09 -42.49 -5.88
N ARG A 5 -12.41 -43.63 -5.95
CA ARG A 5 -11.69 -44.08 -7.15
C ARG A 5 -12.63 -44.62 -8.23
N TYR A 6 -13.74 -45.23 -7.85
CA TYR A 6 -14.75 -45.78 -8.78
C TYR A 6 -15.57 -44.68 -9.48
N LEU A 7 -15.94 -43.61 -8.76
CA LEU A 7 -16.63 -42.46 -9.34
C LEU A 7 -15.72 -41.68 -10.31
N CYS A 8 -14.44 -41.54 -9.93
CA CYS A 8 -13.43 -40.91 -10.77
C CYS A 8 -13.18 -41.73 -12.05
N ALA A 9 -13.32 -43.06 -12.04
CA ALA A 9 -13.06 -43.90 -13.20
C ALA A 9 -14.15 -43.87 -14.28
N HIS A 10 -15.43 -43.71 -13.91
CA HIS A 10 -16.57 -43.76 -14.85
C HIS A 10 -16.98 -42.37 -15.38
N HIS A 11 -16.75 -41.30 -14.60
CA HIS A 11 -16.99 -39.91 -15.01
C HIS A 11 -15.76 -39.02 -14.78
N LYS A 12 -14.60 -39.45 -15.31
CA LYS A 12 -13.30 -38.74 -15.24
C LYS A 12 -13.43 -37.25 -15.58
N ILE A 13 -14.21 -36.94 -16.62
CA ILE A 13 -14.43 -35.57 -17.11
C ILE A 13 -15.15 -34.71 -16.07
N ALA A 14 -16.19 -35.26 -15.40
CA ALA A 14 -16.94 -34.53 -14.39
C ALA A 14 -16.10 -34.29 -13.13
N SER A 15 -15.33 -35.29 -12.67
CA SER A 15 -14.42 -35.11 -11.54
C SER A 15 -13.28 -34.13 -11.85
N LEU A 16 -12.70 -34.20 -13.04
CA LEU A 16 -11.64 -33.27 -13.46
C LEU A 16 -12.18 -31.85 -13.59
N GLY A 17 -13.38 -31.68 -14.16
CA GLY A 17 -14.07 -30.40 -14.25
C GLY A 17 -14.39 -29.81 -12.88
N PHE A 18 -14.84 -30.64 -11.93
CA PHE A 18 -15.10 -30.20 -10.56
C PHE A 18 -13.83 -29.74 -9.85
N ILE A 19 -12.73 -30.51 -9.94
CA ILE A 19 -11.44 -30.13 -9.36
C ILE A 19 -10.95 -28.81 -9.97
N LEU A 20 -11.03 -28.67 -11.30
CA LEU A 20 -10.63 -27.46 -12.00
C LEU A 20 -11.45 -26.25 -11.55
N ALA A 21 -12.78 -26.40 -11.40
CA ALA A 21 -13.66 -25.35 -10.92
C ALA A 21 -13.32 -24.91 -9.49
N VAL A 22 -12.99 -25.85 -8.59
CA VAL A 22 -12.57 -25.53 -7.22
C VAL A 22 -11.23 -24.77 -7.22
N VAL A 23 -10.26 -25.19 -8.03
CA VAL A 23 -8.97 -24.50 -8.16
C VAL A 23 -9.16 -23.07 -8.67
N LEU A 24 -9.98 -22.89 -9.70
CA LEU A 24 -10.31 -21.57 -10.23
C LEU A 24 -11.03 -20.71 -9.18
N ALA A 25 -12.01 -21.26 -8.46
CA ALA A 25 -12.73 -20.55 -7.41
C ALA A 25 -11.80 -20.08 -6.29
N LEU A 26 -10.85 -20.91 -5.85
CA LEU A 26 -9.85 -20.53 -4.85
C LEU A 26 -8.87 -19.48 -5.38
N PHE A 27 -8.44 -19.58 -6.64
CA PHE A 27 -7.55 -18.59 -7.25
C PHE A 27 -8.22 -17.21 -7.37
N PHE A 28 -9.43 -17.16 -7.94
CA PHE A 28 -10.18 -15.92 -8.08
C PHE A 28 -10.64 -15.39 -6.73
N GLY A 29 -11.11 -16.26 -5.83
CA GLY A 29 -11.51 -15.90 -4.46
C GLY A 29 -10.35 -15.33 -3.65
N GLY A 30 -9.19 -15.99 -3.66
CA GLY A 30 -7.98 -15.49 -2.98
C GLY A 30 -7.52 -14.14 -3.54
N LYS A 31 -7.47 -14.00 -4.87
CA LYS A 31 -7.13 -12.73 -5.53
C LYS A 31 -8.16 -11.62 -5.27
N PHE A 32 -9.42 -11.98 -5.09
CA PHE A 32 -10.49 -11.04 -4.73
C PHE A 32 -10.36 -10.63 -3.27
N VAL A 33 -10.13 -11.56 -2.34
CA VAL A 33 -9.96 -11.28 -0.92
C VAL A 33 -8.72 -10.43 -0.67
N THR A 34 -7.60 -10.68 -1.34
CA THR A 34 -6.40 -9.82 -1.20
C THR A 34 -6.68 -8.39 -1.67
N ARG A 35 -7.44 -8.23 -2.76
CA ARG A 35 -7.91 -6.92 -3.23
C ARG A 35 -8.94 -6.30 -2.28
N ALA A 36 -9.87 -7.07 -1.76
CA ALA A 36 -10.91 -6.59 -0.86
C ALA A 36 -10.31 -6.15 0.49
N ILE A 37 -9.35 -6.90 1.04
CA ILE A 37 -8.58 -6.50 2.23
C ILE A 37 -7.78 -5.24 1.93
N TYR A 38 -7.13 -5.14 0.77
CA TYR A 38 -6.44 -3.92 0.33
C TYR A 38 -7.38 -2.70 0.28
N TRP A 39 -8.61 -2.87 -0.19
CA TRP A 39 -9.63 -1.80 -0.23
C TRP A 39 -10.39 -1.58 1.09
N SER A 40 -10.30 -2.51 2.05
CA SER A 40 -11.06 -2.49 3.30
C SER A 40 -10.24 -2.06 4.51
N ASP A 41 -8.95 -1.71 4.35
CA ASP A 41 -8.15 -1.11 5.41
C ASP A 41 -8.65 0.32 5.69
N PRO A 42 -9.26 0.58 6.86
CA PRO A 42 -9.83 1.88 7.22
C PRO A 42 -8.80 3.03 7.31
N ALA A 43 -7.50 2.74 7.13
CA ALA A 43 -6.45 3.75 6.92
C ALA A 43 -6.59 4.56 5.61
N HIS A 44 -7.39 4.11 4.63
CA HIS A 44 -7.56 4.79 3.33
C HIS A 44 -8.59 5.94 3.31
N ARG A 45 -9.12 6.36 4.46
CA ARG A 45 -10.03 7.52 4.50
C ARG A 45 -9.34 8.87 4.29
N HIS A 46 -8.01 8.90 4.42
CA HIS A 46 -7.17 9.97 3.93
C HIS A 46 -6.41 9.43 2.72
N GLN A 47 -6.35 10.20 1.62
CA GLN A 47 -5.72 9.75 0.36
C GLN A 47 -4.33 9.18 0.64
N SER A 48 -4.17 7.88 0.43
CA SER A 48 -2.88 7.21 0.58
C SER A 48 -1.87 7.94 -0.31
N PRO A 49 -0.72 8.38 0.24
CA PRO A 49 0.31 9.05 -0.55
C PRO A 49 0.64 8.20 -1.79
N GLU A 50 0.70 8.82 -2.96
CA GLU A 50 1.03 8.12 -4.20
C GLU A 50 2.48 8.39 -4.63
N PRO A 51 3.14 7.49 -5.39
CA PRO A 51 4.54 7.62 -5.80
C PRO A 51 4.90 8.91 -6.55
N TRP A 52 3.90 9.52 -7.21
CA TRP A 52 4.06 10.76 -7.96
C TRP A 52 3.91 12.01 -7.08
N MET A 53 3.40 11.87 -5.85
CA MET A 53 3.20 13.00 -4.94
C MET A 53 4.54 13.51 -4.42
N THR A 54 4.60 14.81 -4.14
CA THR A 54 5.75 15.46 -3.51
C THR A 54 5.50 15.60 -2.00
N PRO A 55 6.56 15.64 -1.16
CA PRO A 55 6.43 15.87 0.28
C PRO A 55 5.57 17.11 0.60
N GLY A 56 5.79 18.21 -0.12
CA GLY A 56 4.98 19.43 0.04
C GLY A 56 3.51 19.29 -0.35
N TYR A 57 3.19 18.43 -1.32
CA TYR A 57 1.79 18.13 -1.65
C TYR A 57 1.13 17.29 -0.55
N ILE A 58 1.84 16.30 -0.03
CA ILE A 58 1.39 15.44 1.07
C ILE A 58 1.15 16.28 2.33
N ALA A 59 2.11 17.14 2.69
CA ALA A 59 2.00 18.09 3.80
C ALA A 59 0.72 18.93 3.69
N LYS A 60 0.43 19.47 2.51
CA LYS A 60 -0.77 20.27 2.27
C LYS A 60 -2.07 19.47 2.40
N SER A 61 -2.10 18.25 1.85
CA SER A 61 -3.28 17.35 1.89
C SER A 61 -3.58 16.82 3.29
N TRP A 62 -2.55 16.71 4.13
CA TRP A 62 -2.66 16.23 5.52
C TRP A 62 -2.60 17.37 6.55
N HIS A 63 -2.58 18.62 6.11
CA HIS A 63 -2.47 19.83 6.93
C HIS A 63 -1.27 19.81 7.91
N LEU A 64 -0.17 19.20 7.49
CA LEU A 64 1.10 19.17 8.22
C LEU A 64 2.09 20.18 7.64
N ARG A 65 3.09 20.53 8.44
CA ARG A 65 4.26 21.27 7.95
C ARG A 65 5.14 20.38 7.08
N ILE A 66 5.90 20.95 6.14
CA ILE A 66 6.71 20.16 5.21
C ILE A 66 7.87 19.46 5.93
N GLU A 67 8.39 20.07 6.98
CA GLU A 67 9.48 19.57 7.81
C GLU A 67 9.09 18.28 8.53
N GLU A 68 7.83 18.16 8.98
CA GLU A 68 7.29 16.94 9.60
C GLU A 68 7.27 15.78 8.60
N VAL A 69 6.85 16.06 7.36
CA VAL A 69 6.80 15.05 6.30
C VAL A 69 8.20 14.61 5.88
N ASP A 70 9.14 15.55 5.79
CA ASP A 70 10.54 15.27 5.51
C ASP A 70 11.22 14.48 6.65
N ALA A 71 10.89 14.79 7.91
CA ALA A 71 11.34 14.02 9.08
C ALA A 71 10.82 12.57 9.08
N ILE A 72 9.55 12.35 8.71
CA ILE A 72 8.97 11.00 8.57
C ILE A 72 9.68 10.21 7.46
N LEU A 73 10.00 10.87 6.35
CA LEU A 73 10.73 10.27 5.23
C LEU A 73 12.21 10.02 5.58
N GLY A 74 12.73 10.66 6.62
CA GLY A 74 14.13 10.60 7.02
C GLY A 74 15.05 11.32 6.04
N ILE A 75 14.54 12.41 5.45
CA ILE A 75 15.26 13.24 4.47
C ILE A 75 15.44 14.65 5.02
N GLU A 76 16.63 15.23 4.83
CA GLU A 76 16.82 16.67 4.99
C GLU A 76 16.48 17.32 3.65
N ASN A 77 15.32 18.00 3.60
CA ASN A 77 14.82 18.76 2.46
C ASN A 77 14.68 17.97 1.15
N GLY A 78 13.48 17.45 0.88
CA GLY A 78 13.16 16.78 -0.39
C GLY A 78 13.58 17.54 -1.67
N PRO A 79 13.39 18.87 -1.77
CA PRO A 79 13.83 19.66 -2.94
C PRO A 79 15.35 19.69 -3.13
N GLU A 80 16.13 19.74 -2.06
CA GLU A 80 17.61 19.75 -2.13
C GLU A 80 18.15 18.37 -2.55
N LEU A 81 17.50 17.31 -2.09
CA LEU A 81 17.86 15.91 -2.38
C LEU A 81 17.73 15.54 -3.87
N VAL A 82 16.74 16.08 -4.58
CA VAL A 82 16.48 15.77 -5.99
C VAL A 82 17.11 16.80 -6.94
N GLY A 83 17.61 17.93 -6.41
CA GLY A 83 18.23 18.99 -7.18
C GLY A 83 17.24 19.67 -8.14
N SER A 84 17.44 19.51 -9.46
CA SER A 84 16.58 20.13 -10.48
C SER A 84 15.36 19.25 -10.81
N GLY A 85 14.24 19.51 -10.12
CA GLY A 85 12.94 18.93 -10.47
C GLY A 85 11.94 18.89 -9.33
N ARG A 86 10.77 18.30 -9.60
CA ARG A 86 9.79 18.01 -8.54
C ARG A 86 10.30 16.85 -7.69
N PRO A 87 10.41 16.99 -6.35
CA PRO A 87 10.86 15.92 -5.48
C PRO A 87 9.72 14.94 -5.26
N THR A 88 9.42 14.12 -6.26
CA THR A 88 8.39 13.07 -6.15
C THR A 88 8.95 11.90 -5.33
N LEU A 89 8.08 11.18 -4.64
CA LEU A 89 8.49 10.00 -3.85
C LEU A 89 9.25 8.97 -4.68
N ASP A 90 8.89 8.75 -5.95
CA ASP A 90 9.64 7.86 -6.86
C ASP A 90 11.08 8.33 -7.11
N ARG A 91 11.31 9.65 -7.20
CA ARG A 91 12.66 10.19 -7.38
C ARG A 91 13.45 10.12 -6.08
N ILE A 92 12.83 10.46 -4.96
CA ILE A 92 13.45 10.36 -3.64
C ILE A 92 13.85 8.91 -3.36
N ALA A 93 12.98 7.93 -3.69
CA ALA A 93 13.26 6.50 -3.62
C ALA A 93 14.51 6.12 -4.43
N LYS A 94 14.60 6.58 -5.70
CA LYS A 94 15.76 6.33 -6.57
C LYS A 94 17.06 6.92 -6.05
N VAL A 95 17.02 8.14 -5.52
CA VAL A 95 18.22 8.82 -4.98
C VAL A 95 18.67 8.18 -3.67
N THR A 96 17.72 7.78 -2.83
CA THR A 96 17.99 7.18 -1.50
C THR A 96 18.30 5.67 -1.60
N GLY A 97 18.09 5.05 -2.77
CA GLY A 97 18.26 3.62 -2.98
C GLY A 97 17.24 2.76 -2.23
N GLN A 98 16.10 3.33 -1.84
CA GLN A 98 15.02 2.65 -1.11
C GLN A 98 13.84 2.37 -2.06
N PRO A 99 13.11 1.25 -1.89
CA PRO A 99 11.89 1.03 -2.66
C PRO A 99 10.82 2.06 -2.26
N VAL A 100 10.06 2.56 -3.24
CA VAL A 100 9.05 3.60 -3.01
C VAL A 100 7.95 3.13 -2.06
N GLU A 101 7.65 1.83 -2.06
CA GLU A 101 6.72 1.18 -1.14
C GLU A 101 7.14 1.30 0.33
N GLU A 102 8.45 1.34 0.60
CA GLU A 102 8.95 1.53 1.97
C GLU A 102 8.77 2.98 2.42
N LEU A 103 8.96 3.96 1.52
CA LEU A 103 8.67 5.36 1.82
C LEU A 103 7.18 5.58 2.06
N LEU A 104 6.33 4.93 1.26
CA LEU A 104 4.87 4.94 1.46
C LEU A 104 4.47 4.31 2.80
N ARG A 105 5.12 3.22 3.20
CA ARG A 105 4.91 2.58 4.50
C ARG A 105 5.35 3.48 5.66
N LYS A 106 6.49 4.15 5.55
CA LYS A 106 6.96 5.12 6.55
C LYS A 106 5.95 6.26 6.73
N LEU A 107 5.47 6.82 5.62
CA LEU A 107 4.45 7.86 5.62
C LEU A 107 3.14 7.38 6.25
N SER A 108 2.64 6.19 5.89
CA SER A 108 1.38 5.68 6.45
C SER A 108 1.44 5.43 7.96
N LEU A 109 2.61 5.09 8.50
CA LEU A 109 2.83 4.91 9.94
C LEU A 109 3.14 6.22 10.68
N GLY A 110 3.77 7.18 10.01
CA GLY A 110 4.23 8.44 10.61
C GLY A 110 3.17 9.54 10.61
N LEU A 111 2.39 9.66 9.53
CA LEU A 111 1.41 10.74 9.35
C LEU A 111 0.36 10.82 10.49
N PRO A 112 -0.23 9.71 10.97
CA PRO A 112 -1.19 9.78 12.07
C PRO A 112 -0.56 10.27 13.38
N ARG A 113 0.72 9.98 13.61
CA ARG A 113 1.44 10.45 14.81
C ARG A 113 1.75 11.93 14.73
N ALA A 114 2.24 12.39 13.57
CA ALA A 114 2.54 13.80 13.34
C ALA A 114 1.30 14.69 13.46
N ILE A 115 0.11 14.22 13.05
CA ILE A 115 -1.14 14.96 13.28
C ILE A 115 -1.42 15.09 14.78
N ALA A 116 -1.29 14.00 15.54
CA ALA A 116 -1.54 14.01 16.98
C ALA A 116 -0.56 14.95 17.72
N ASP A 117 0.71 14.96 17.30
CA ASP A 117 1.74 15.85 17.87
C ASP A 117 1.47 17.32 17.51
N GLN A 118 1.02 17.61 16.28
CA GLN A 118 0.66 18.97 15.86
C GLN A 118 -0.59 19.50 16.59
N GLU A 119 -1.58 18.64 16.84
CA GLU A 119 -2.77 19.00 17.64
C GLU A 119 -2.39 19.32 19.10
N ALA A 120 -1.38 18.65 19.65
CA ALA A 120 -0.89 18.92 21.00
C ALA A 120 -0.11 20.25 21.09
N ASP A 121 0.57 20.67 20.02
CA ASP A 121 1.42 21.87 19.97
C ASP A 121 0.66 23.15 19.55
N THR A 122 -0.59 23.04 19.10
CA THR A 122 -1.39 24.22 18.72
C THR A 122 -2.11 24.79 19.94
N PRO A 123 -1.68 25.93 20.53
CA PRO A 123 -2.41 26.57 21.63
C PRO A 123 -3.76 27.09 21.10
N LYS A 124 -4.82 26.76 21.84
CA LYS A 124 -6.20 27.14 21.57
C LYS A 124 -6.43 28.64 21.70
#